data_AF-A0A7W0MN23-F1
#
_entry.id   AF-A0A7W0MN23-F1
#
_cell.length_a   1.000
_cell.length_b   1.000
_cell.length_c   1.000
_cell.angle_alpha   90.00
_cell.angle_beta   90.00
_cell.angle_gamma   90.00
#
_symmetry.space_group_name_H-M   'P 1'
#
loop_
_entity.id
_entity.type
_entity.pdbx_description
1 polymer ?
#
loop_
_entity_poly.entity_id
_entity_poly.type
_entity_poly.pdbx_seq_one_letter_code
_entity_poly.pdbx_strand_id
1 'polypeptide(L)' 'MKLTWLGHSGFRIEIADQILLVDPWLSGNPMLPSERRAE' A
#
# COMPACT_ATOMS: atom_id res chain seq x y z
N MET A 1 -14.34 4.01 -2.63
CA MET A 1 -13.10 3.76 -3.38
C MET A 1 -11.99 4.60 -2.77
N LYS A 2 -10.91 4.00 -2.28
CA LYS A 2 -9.73 4.67 -1.72
C LYS A 2 -8.47 4.06 -2.35
N LEU A 3 -7.53 4.91 -2.76
CA LEU A 3 -6.25 4.51 -3.33
C LEU A 3 -5.14 5.03 -2.41
N THR A 4 -4.31 4.12 -1.90
CA THR A 4 -3.14 4.46 -1.08
C THR A 4 -1.89 4.02 -1.83
N TRP A 5 -0.97 4.95 -2.07
CA TRP A 5 0.35 4.63 -2.60
C TRP A 5 1.26 4.14 -1.48
N LEU A 6 1.90 3.00 -1.70
CA LEU A 6 2.77 2.33 -0.72
C LEU A 6 4.26 2.50 -1.05
N GLY A 7 4.64 3.38 -1.99
CA GLY A 7 6.03 3.54 -2.42
C GLY A 7 6.41 2.63 -3.61
N HIS A 8 7.41 3.03 -4.40
CA HIS A 8 7.74 2.40 -5.69
C HIS A 8 6.49 2.21 -6.57
N SER A 9 6.22 0.98 -7.00
CA SER A 9 5.06 0.56 -7.79
C SER A 9 3.94 -0.05 -6.93
N GLY A 10 4.04 0.04 -5.60
CA GLY A 10 3.13 -0.56 -4.65
C GLY A 10 1.87 0.28 -4.41
N PHE A 11 0.70 -0.36 -4.46
CA PHE A 11 -0.60 0.29 -4.19
C PHE A 11 -1.52 -0.60 -3.36
N ARG A 12 -2.31 0.05 -2.50
CA ARG A 12 -3.49 -0.53 -1.83
C ARG A 12 -4.73 0.15 -2.38
N ILE A 13 -5.65 -0.66 -2.89
CA ILE A 13 -6.90 -0.21 -3.50
C ILE A 13 -8.05 -0.79 -2.68
N GLU A 14 -8.88 0.09 -2.11
CA GLU A 14 -10.08 -0.28 -1.36
C GLU A 14 -11.31 0.03 -2.21
N ILE A 15 -12.06 -1.00 -2.62
CA ILE A 15 -13.27 -0.89 -3.44
C ILE A 15 -14.34 -1.79 -2.83
N ALA A 16 -15.51 -1.20 -2.53
CA ALA A 16 -16.57 -1.87 -1.77
C ALA A 16 -16.03 -2.48 -0.46
N ASP A 17 -16.18 -3.79 -0.28
CA ASP A 17 -15.73 -4.60 0.85
C ASP A 17 -14.38 -5.30 0.60
N GLN A 18 -13.71 -4.99 -0.51
CA GLN A 18 -12.52 -5.68 -0.97
C GLN A 18 -11.28 -4.78 -0.90
N ILE A 19 -10.14 -5.42 -0.61
CA ILE A 19 -8.81 -4.78 -0.62
C ILE A 19 -7.96 -5.51 -1.65
N LEU A 20 -7.48 -4.77 -2.65
CA LEU A 20 -6.51 -5.25 -3.63
C LEU A 20 -5.15 -4.63 -3.35
N LEU A 21 -4.12 -5.47 -3.25
CA LEU A 21 -2.73 -5.05 -3.18
C LEU A 21 -2.07 -5.30 -4.53
N VAL A 22 -1.44 -4.26 -5.09
CA VAL A 22 -0.65 -4.34 -6.32
C VAL A 22 0.81 -4.14 -5.95
N ASP A 23 1.67 -5.08 -6.37
CA ASP A 23 3.12 -5.11 -6.07
C ASP A 23 3.47 -4.81 -4.59
N PRO A 24 3.03 -5.66 -3.63
CA PRO A 24 3.12 -5.35 -2.20
C PRO A 24 4.54 -5.52 -1.65
N TRP A 25 5.42 -4.57 -1.91
CA TRP A 25 6.73 -4.48 -1.28
C TRP A 25 6.62 -3.89 0.15
N LEU A 26 6.18 -4.73 1.10
CA LEU A 26 5.81 -4.31 2.47
C LEU A 26 6.98 -4.24 3.47
N SER A 27 8.14 -4.81 3.13
CA SER A 27 9.31 -4.86 4.02
C SER A 27 10.58 -4.50 3.27
N GLY A 28 11.40 -3.64 3.86
CA GLY A 28 12.65 -3.17 3.26
C GLY A 28 12.46 -2.17 2.10
N ASN A 29 11.22 -1.76 1.81
CA ASN A 29 10.94 -0.71 0.83
C ASN A 29 11.37 0.65 1.41
N PRO A 30 12.39 1.32 0.85
CA PRO A 30 12.88 2.60 1.37
C PRO A 30 11.85 3.73 1.22
N MET A 31 10.83 3.54 0.38
CA MET A 31 9.73 4.48 0.15
C MET A 31 8.48 4.18 0.98
N LEU A 32 8.45 3.08 1.75
CA LEU A 32 7.39 2.74 2.70
C LEU A 32 7.93 2.73 4.14
N PRO A 33 8.01 3.90 4.80
CA PRO A 33 8.45 3.98 6.18
C PRO A 33 7.59 3.12 7.11
N SER A 34 8.20 2.53 8.15
CA SER A 34 7.50 1.68 9.12
C SER A 34 6.33 2.39 9.79
N GLU A 35 6.45 3.69 10.03
CA GLU A 35 5.43 4.53 10.67
C GLU A 35 4.13 4.59 9.86
N ARG A 36 4.22 4.39 8.53
CA ARG A 36 3.10 4.53 7.59
C ARG A 36 2.38 3.21 7.29
N ARG A 37 2.83 2.08 7.88
CA ARG A 37 2.22 0.77 7.63
C ARG A 37 0.80 0.61 8.19
N ALA A 38 0.38 1.52 9.08
CA ALA A 38 -0.94 1.50 9.70
C ALA A 38 -1.96 2.46 9.04
N GLU A 39 -1.57 3.19 7.99
CA GLU A 39 -2.46 4.07 7.19
C GLU A 39 -3.39 3.32 6.22
#